data_AF-A0A024UWU6-F1
#
_entry.id   AF-A0A024UWU6-F1
#
_cell.length_a   1.000
_cell.length_b   1.000
_cell.length_c   1.000
_cell.angle_alpha   90.00
_cell.angle_beta   90.00
_cell.angle_gamma   90.00
#
_symmetry.space_group_name_H-M   'P 1'
#
loop_
_entity.id
_entity.type
_entity.pdbx_description
1 polymer ?
#
loop_
_entity_poly.entity_id
_entity_poly.type
_entity_poly.pdbx_seq_one_letter_code
_entity_poly.pdbx_strand_id
1 'polypeptide(L)'
;MQHGFWGPVTSNMDWCEDNYAWSYYIAEWWNTWSNVPWIAVAVYAMYKSSEAFLESNQPASIRRAYWVPLIVFSGSFAFHSSLTHVGQQLDELPMLYGCFYFHYVTLRHIPGMKWTVLGLCALMTVLMIIFRQSIVPFIISYALLVIGLLVRSYHLMTTHHDLLQSQILQRGFYLYAVGFILWVVDQQFCSIVKPLHLHAFWHLFSGAGTFYWIQFACAHEFVVTKKGLSVRNIAAVLPFATTSKKPLD
;
A
#
# COMPACT_ATOMS: atom_id res chain seq x y z
N MET A 1 24.29 -14.49 21.97
CA MET A 1 23.66 -13.28 21.39
C MET A 1 22.52 -12.90 22.29
N GLN A 2 22.47 -11.65 22.76
CA GLN A 2 21.37 -11.18 23.59
C GLN A 2 20.20 -10.91 22.65
N HIS A 3 19.22 -11.81 22.64
CA HIS A 3 18.00 -11.63 21.87
C HIS A 3 17.15 -10.53 22.52
N GLY A 4 16.44 -9.74 21.70
CA GLY A 4 15.46 -8.79 22.19
C GLY A 4 14.19 -9.47 22.71
N PHE A 5 13.17 -8.67 23.02
CA PHE A 5 11.93 -9.14 23.66
C PHE A 5 11.24 -10.29 22.93
N TRP A 6 11.25 -10.30 21.59
CA TRP A 6 10.54 -11.29 20.76
C TRP A 6 11.34 -12.60 20.54
N GLY A 7 12.53 -12.72 21.11
CA GLY A 7 13.40 -13.88 20.93
C GLY A 7 14.24 -13.83 19.66
N PRO A 8 14.72 -14.98 19.16
CA PRO A 8 15.53 -15.03 17.94
C PRO A 8 14.71 -14.68 16.69
N VAL A 9 15.37 -14.11 15.68
CA VAL A 9 14.78 -13.87 14.35
C VAL A 9 14.34 -15.20 13.75
N THR A 10 13.07 -15.26 13.32
CA THR A 10 12.48 -16.45 12.68
C THR A 10 11.90 -16.16 11.30
N SER A 11 11.87 -14.91 10.88
CA SER A 11 11.53 -14.51 9.51
C SER A 11 12.59 -14.97 8.51
N ASN A 12 12.19 -15.12 7.26
CA ASN A 12 13.11 -15.41 6.15
C ASN A 12 13.91 -14.17 5.71
N MET A 13 13.46 -13.00 6.14
CA MET A 13 14.08 -11.70 5.86
C MET A 13 14.40 -10.98 7.16
N ASP A 14 15.60 -10.41 7.18
CA ASP A 14 16.12 -9.47 8.18
C ASP A 14 16.60 -8.26 7.37
N TRP A 15 16.09 -7.06 7.65
CA TRP A 15 16.36 -5.90 6.80
C TRP A 15 17.70 -5.27 7.16
N CYS A 16 18.07 -4.18 6.48
CA CYS A 16 19.39 -3.58 6.66
C CYS A 16 19.58 -2.90 8.04
N GLU A 17 18.49 -2.53 8.73
CA GLU A 17 18.53 -1.85 10.02
C GLU A 17 19.11 -2.73 11.14
N ASP A 18 19.83 -2.15 12.10
CA ASP A 18 20.33 -2.91 13.26
C ASP A 18 19.20 -3.32 14.21
N ASN A 19 19.14 -4.63 14.46
CA ASN A 19 18.17 -5.22 15.37
C ASN A 19 18.39 -4.79 16.83
N TYR A 20 17.32 -4.31 17.46
CA TYR A 20 17.23 -3.86 18.84
C TYR A 20 18.22 -2.74 19.21
N ALA A 21 18.68 -1.95 18.23
CA ALA A 21 19.64 -0.88 18.45
C ALA A 21 19.11 0.27 19.32
N TRP A 22 17.80 0.56 19.21
CA TRP A 22 17.15 1.68 19.91
C TRP A 22 16.24 1.24 21.05
N SER A 23 15.82 -0.02 21.08
CA SER A 23 14.85 -0.54 22.05
C SER A 23 15.00 -2.05 22.22
N TYR A 24 14.79 -2.54 23.44
CA TYR A 24 14.69 -3.98 23.72
C TYR A 24 13.40 -4.61 23.15
N TYR A 25 12.36 -3.81 22.90
CA TYR A 25 11.02 -4.30 22.52
C TYR A 25 10.74 -4.24 21.01
N ILE A 26 11.47 -3.42 20.27
CA ILE A 26 11.27 -3.19 18.83
C ILE A 26 12.56 -3.57 18.12
N ALA A 27 12.49 -4.57 17.23
CA ALA A 27 13.64 -5.07 16.50
C ALA A 27 14.20 -4.00 15.56
N GLU A 28 13.41 -3.50 14.61
CA GLU A 28 13.86 -2.46 13.66
C GLU A 28 13.09 -1.17 13.91
N TRP A 29 13.70 -0.21 14.60
CA TRP A 29 13.04 0.99 15.11
C TRP A 29 12.48 1.88 14.01
N TRP A 30 13.32 2.27 13.04
CA TRP A 30 12.91 3.17 11.96
C TRP A 30 11.98 2.50 10.97
N ASN A 31 12.24 1.23 10.62
CA ASN A 31 11.34 0.44 9.79
C ASN A 31 9.97 0.25 10.47
N THR A 32 9.91 0.06 11.78
CA THR A 32 8.64 -0.02 12.52
C THR A 32 7.87 1.30 12.49
N TRP A 33 8.49 2.40 12.95
CA TRP A 33 7.79 3.67 13.14
C TRP A 33 7.40 4.37 11.84
N SER A 34 8.11 4.12 10.74
CA SER A 34 7.76 4.65 9.41
C SER A 34 6.42 4.15 8.87
N ASN A 35 5.83 3.12 9.46
CA ASN A 35 4.49 2.62 9.12
C ASN A 35 3.35 3.47 9.73
N VAL A 36 3.58 4.10 10.89
CA VAL A 36 2.55 4.81 11.67
C VAL A 36 1.89 5.97 10.90
N PRO A 37 2.61 6.81 10.14
CA PRO A 37 1.98 7.85 9.33
C PRO A 37 0.90 7.31 8.39
N TRP A 38 1.11 6.15 7.76
CA TRP A 38 0.15 5.58 6.82
C TRP A 38 -1.04 4.90 7.50
N ILE A 39 -0.86 4.35 8.69
CA ILE A 39 -1.96 3.91 9.55
C ILE A 39 -2.86 5.10 9.87
N ALA A 40 -2.28 6.22 10.32
CA ALA A 40 -3.02 7.43 10.66
C ALA A 40 -3.74 8.03 9.44
N VAL A 41 -3.05 8.14 8.29
CA VAL A 41 -3.63 8.62 7.04
C VAL A 41 -4.77 7.72 6.56
N ALA A 42 -4.65 6.39 6.68
CA ALA A 42 -5.70 5.46 6.30
C ALA A 42 -6.97 5.67 7.14
N VAL A 43 -6.84 5.75 8.47
CA VAL A 43 -7.96 6.02 9.38
C VAL A 43 -8.61 7.36 9.08
N TYR A 44 -7.81 8.41 8.90
CA TYR A 44 -8.30 9.74 8.56
C TYR A 44 -9.03 9.75 7.19
N ALA A 45 -8.48 9.09 6.18
CA ALA A 45 -9.10 9.00 4.86
C ALA A 45 -10.41 8.20 4.88
N MET A 46 -10.50 7.15 5.72
CA MET A 46 -11.75 6.43 5.95
C MET A 46 -12.82 7.34 6.55
N TYR A 47 -12.46 8.15 7.56
CA TYR A 47 -13.35 9.14 8.16
C TYR A 47 -13.84 10.15 7.11
N LYS A 48 -12.92 10.82 6.39
CA LYS A 48 -13.28 11.81 5.35
C LYS A 48 -14.08 11.21 4.21
N SER A 49 -13.77 9.98 3.78
CA SER A 49 -14.54 9.27 2.75
C SER A 49 -15.96 8.94 3.23
N SER A 50 -16.15 8.66 4.52
CA SER A 50 -17.48 8.44 5.09
C SER A 50 -18.33 9.72 5.14
N GLU A 51 -17.73 10.88 5.42
CA GLU A 51 -18.42 12.18 5.35
C GLU A 51 -18.80 12.51 3.91
N ALA A 52 -17.86 12.37 2.97
CA ALA A 52 -18.09 12.64 1.54
C ALA A 52 -19.12 11.68 0.89
N PHE A 53 -19.33 10.50 1.48
CA PHE A 53 -20.26 9.48 0.97
C PHE A 53 -21.73 9.90 1.07
N LEU A 54 -22.11 10.67 2.10
CA LEU A 54 -23.48 11.18 2.27
C LEU A 54 -23.96 11.98 1.05
N GLU A 55 -23.02 12.46 0.22
CA GLU A 55 -23.30 13.42 -0.84
C GLU A 55 -22.94 12.91 -2.25
N SER A 56 -22.00 11.96 -2.36
CA SER A 56 -21.36 11.63 -3.65
C SER A 56 -21.64 10.21 -4.18
N ASN A 57 -22.34 9.34 -3.44
CA ASN A 57 -22.64 7.95 -3.87
C ASN A 57 -21.39 7.19 -4.40
N GLN A 58 -20.22 7.39 -3.77
CA GLN A 58 -19.02 6.63 -4.14
C GLN A 58 -19.24 5.11 -3.94
N PRO A 59 -18.77 4.26 -4.87
CA PRO A 59 -18.87 2.81 -4.74
C PRO A 59 -18.22 2.35 -3.42
N ALA A 60 -18.94 1.50 -2.68
CA ALA A 60 -18.45 0.98 -1.41
C ALA A 60 -17.13 0.19 -1.56
N SER A 61 -16.82 -0.33 -2.75
CA SER A 61 -15.53 -0.97 -3.06
C SER A 61 -14.36 0.02 -3.02
N ILE A 62 -14.53 1.24 -3.51
CA ILE A 62 -13.46 2.25 -3.49
C ILE A 62 -13.28 2.76 -2.06
N ARG A 63 -14.37 3.01 -1.33
CA ARG A 63 -14.30 3.41 0.09
C ARG A 63 -13.59 2.38 0.96
N ARG A 64 -13.84 1.10 0.72
CA ARG A 64 -13.17 0.03 1.46
C ARG A 64 -11.71 -0.16 1.06
N ALA A 65 -11.22 0.47 -0.01
CA ALA A 65 -9.82 0.40 -0.41
C ALA A 65 -8.87 0.98 0.65
N TYR A 66 -9.32 1.92 1.49
CA TYR A 66 -8.50 2.47 2.58
C TYR A 66 -8.24 1.46 3.72
N TRP A 67 -8.99 0.35 3.80
CA TRP A 67 -8.63 -0.74 4.72
C TRP A 67 -7.32 -1.43 4.31
N VAL A 68 -6.97 -1.41 3.02
CA VAL A 68 -5.75 -2.05 2.52
C VAL A 68 -4.50 -1.44 3.17
N PRO A 69 -4.21 -0.12 3.06
CA PRO A 69 -3.06 0.45 3.74
C PRO A 69 -3.14 0.28 5.26
N LEU A 70 -4.33 0.41 5.87
CA LEU A 70 -4.47 0.20 7.32
C LEU A 70 -3.97 -1.19 7.75
N ILE A 71 -4.38 -2.25 7.05
CA ILE A 71 -3.99 -3.62 7.39
C ILE A 71 -2.52 -3.88 7.04
N VAL A 72 -2.06 -3.47 5.85
CA VAL A 72 -0.67 -3.65 5.40
C VAL A 72 0.31 -2.96 6.34
N PHE A 73 0.14 -1.67 6.61
CA PHE A 73 1.08 -0.92 7.46
C PHE A 73 1.01 -1.35 8.92
N SER A 74 -0.13 -1.84 9.41
CA SER A 74 -0.21 -2.45 10.75
C SER A 74 0.52 -3.81 10.81
N GLY A 75 0.43 -4.59 9.74
CA GLY A 75 1.16 -5.84 9.57
C GLY A 75 2.67 -5.63 9.52
N SER A 76 3.11 -4.70 8.66
CA SER A 76 4.51 -4.26 8.57
C SER A 76 5.04 -3.74 9.91
N PHE A 77 4.27 -2.92 10.64
CA PHE A 77 4.63 -2.48 11.99
C PHE A 77 4.88 -3.68 12.92
N ALA A 78 3.98 -4.67 12.92
CA ALA A 78 4.12 -5.87 13.75
C ALA A 78 5.31 -6.75 13.30
N PHE A 79 5.58 -6.82 12.01
CA PHE A 79 6.72 -7.52 11.45
C PHE A 79 8.04 -6.89 11.90
N HIS A 80 8.26 -5.61 11.62
CA HIS A 80 9.50 -4.92 11.98
C HIS A 80 9.70 -4.77 13.49
N SER A 81 8.62 -4.83 14.27
CA SER A 81 8.73 -4.88 15.74
C SER A 81 9.32 -6.21 16.23
N SER A 82 9.06 -7.32 15.53
CA SER A 82 9.26 -8.67 16.06
C SER A 82 10.25 -9.55 15.28
N LEU A 83 10.39 -9.34 13.97
CA LEU A 83 11.09 -10.21 13.02
C LEU A 83 10.74 -11.70 13.18
N THR A 84 9.46 -11.95 13.44
CA THR A 84 8.91 -13.29 13.53
C THR A 84 8.32 -13.75 12.21
N HIS A 85 8.30 -15.06 11.97
CA HIS A 85 7.62 -15.63 10.79
C HIS A 85 6.14 -15.23 10.73
N VAL A 86 5.45 -15.24 11.88
CA VAL A 86 4.06 -14.79 11.98
C VAL A 86 3.93 -13.31 11.62
N GLY A 87 4.82 -12.46 12.15
CA GLY A 87 4.89 -11.04 11.78
C GLY A 87 5.07 -10.85 10.28
N GLN A 88 6.01 -11.56 9.66
CA GLN A 88 6.25 -11.52 8.21
C GLN A 88 4.98 -11.88 7.42
N GLN A 89 4.23 -12.91 7.84
CA GLN A 89 2.97 -13.27 7.17
C GLN A 89 1.87 -12.21 7.35
N LEU A 90 1.87 -11.48 8.47
CA LEU A 90 0.97 -10.35 8.68
C LEU A 90 1.30 -9.14 7.79
N ASP A 91 2.50 -9.07 7.21
CA ASP A 91 2.88 -8.03 6.27
C ASP A 91 2.66 -8.48 4.81
N GLU A 92 3.30 -9.57 4.40
CA GLU A 92 3.34 -10.04 3.01
C GLU A 92 1.97 -10.46 2.47
N LEU A 93 1.16 -11.19 3.25
CA LEU A 93 -0.15 -11.66 2.78
C LEU A 93 -1.13 -10.50 2.59
N PRO A 94 -1.28 -9.54 3.54
CA PRO A 94 -2.08 -8.35 3.28
C PRO A 94 -1.64 -7.51 2.09
N MET A 95 -0.35 -7.44 1.78
CA MET A 95 0.12 -6.76 0.55
C MET A 95 -0.44 -7.44 -0.70
N LEU A 96 -0.38 -8.77 -0.78
CA LEU A 96 -0.96 -9.54 -1.90
C LEU A 96 -2.48 -9.36 -1.98
N TYR A 97 -3.18 -9.52 -0.86
CA TYR A 97 -4.64 -9.36 -0.80
C TYR A 97 -5.06 -7.94 -1.17
N GLY A 98 -4.30 -6.94 -0.74
CA GLY A 98 -4.47 -5.55 -1.08
C GLY A 98 -4.37 -5.30 -2.58
N CYS A 99 -3.34 -5.84 -3.23
CA CYS A 99 -3.21 -5.76 -4.68
C CYS A 99 -4.36 -6.45 -5.42
N PHE A 100 -4.77 -7.66 -5.00
CA PHE A 100 -5.96 -8.30 -5.59
C PHE A 100 -7.22 -7.46 -5.40
N TYR A 101 -7.37 -6.81 -4.25
CA TYR A 101 -8.47 -5.90 -3.99
C TYR A 101 -8.45 -4.67 -4.91
N PHE A 102 -7.28 -4.09 -5.16
CA PHE A 102 -7.12 -2.99 -6.10
C PHE A 102 -7.45 -3.41 -7.54
N HIS A 103 -7.03 -4.60 -7.97
CA HIS A 103 -7.48 -5.19 -9.23
C HIS A 103 -9.01 -5.35 -9.28
N TYR A 104 -9.61 -5.91 -8.23
CA TYR A 104 -11.07 -6.01 -8.09
C TYR A 104 -11.75 -4.64 -8.25
N VAL A 105 -11.24 -3.59 -7.62
CA VAL A 105 -11.82 -2.24 -7.75
C VAL A 105 -11.90 -1.80 -9.21
N THR A 106 -10.89 -2.08 -10.04
CA THR A 106 -10.87 -1.70 -11.47
C THR A 106 -11.68 -2.64 -12.38
N LEU A 107 -12.02 -3.83 -11.89
CA LEU A 107 -12.71 -4.89 -12.65
C LEU A 107 -14.08 -5.25 -12.06
N ARG A 108 -14.56 -4.51 -11.06
CA ARG A 108 -15.76 -4.82 -10.25
C ARG A 108 -17.05 -4.99 -11.05
N HIS A 109 -17.11 -4.45 -12.28
CA HIS A 109 -18.25 -4.56 -13.18
C HIS A 109 -18.30 -5.91 -13.91
N ILE A 110 -17.21 -6.68 -13.91
CA ILE A 110 -17.16 -8.01 -14.53
C ILE A 110 -17.80 -9.03 -13.56
N PRO A 111 -18.85 -9.77 -13.98
CA PRO A 111 -19.47 -10.80 -13.16
C PRO A 111 -18.45 -11.84 -12.67
N GLY A 112 -18.59 -12.28 -11.42
CA GLY A 112 -17.72 -13.31 -10.84
C GLY A 112 -16.36 -12.83 -10.33
N MET A 113 -15.91 -11.60 -10.65
CA MET A 113 -14.56 -11.14 -10.23
C MET A 113 -14.33 -11.12 -8.73
N LYS A 114 -15.37 -10.88 -7.93
CA LYS A 114 -15.27 -11.01 -6.47
C LYS A 114 -14.82 -12.42 -6.07
N TRP A 115 -15.41 -13.45 -6.67
CA TRP A 115 -15.10 -14.85 -6.36
C TRP A 115 -13.75 -15.26 -6.92
N THR A 116 -13.39 -14.78 -8.12
CA THR A 116 -12.05 -14.98 -8.69
C THR A 116 -10.97 -14.43 -7.75
N VAL A 117 -11.14 -13.20 -7.25
CA VAL A 117 -10.20 -12.57 -6.32
C VAL A 117 -10.12 -13.33 -5.00
N LEU A 118 -11.24 -13.75 -4.42
CA LEU A 118 -11.24 -14.57 -3.21
C LEU A 118 -10.53 -15.93 -3.42
N GLY A 119 -10.74 -16.56 -4.57
CA GLY A 119 -10.04 -17.79 -4.94
C GLY A 119 -8.53 -17.59 -5.10
N LEU A 120 -8.12 -16.48 -5.71
CA LEU A 120 -6.70 -16.11 -5.83
C LEU A 120 -6.06 -15.80 -4.49
N CYS A 121 -6.77 -15.12 -3.57
CA CYS A 121 -6.29 -14.92 -2.21
C CYS A 121 -6.05 -16.27 -1.51
N ALA A 122 -7.03 -17.18 -1.54
CA ALA A 122 -6.89 -18.50 -0.94
C ALA A 122 -5.74 -19.32 -1.55
N LEU A 123 -5.59 -19.28 -2.87
CA LEU A 123 -4.47 -19.91 -3.57
C LEU A 123 -3.13 -19.33 -3.10
N MET A 124 -2.99 -18.01 -3.01
CA MET A 124 -1.77 -17.37 -2.54
C MET A 124 -1.48 -17.71 -1.07
N THR A 125 -2.49 -17.79 -0.21
CA THR A 125 -2.31 -18.26 1.18
C THR A 125 -1.71 -19.66 1.21
N VAL A 126 -2.27 -20.60 0.44
CA VAL A 126 -1.77 -21.99 0.37
C VAL A 126 -0.34 -22.03 -0.16
N LEU A 127 -0.03 -21.27 -1.21
CA LEU A 127 1.33 -21.18 -1.75
C LEU A 127 2.32 -20.64 -0.72
N MET A 128 1.97 -19.58 0.01
CA MET A 128 2.81 -19.00 1.07
C MET A 128 3.02 -19.97 2.25
N ILE A 129 2.04 -20.83 2.56
CA ILE A 129 2.20 -21.89 3.57
C ILE A 129 3.16 -22.98 3.08
N ILE A 130 3.00 -23.45 1.84
CA ILE A 130 3.85 -24.50 1.24
C ILE A 130 5.30 -24.03 1.15
N PHE A 131 5.50 -22.80 0.68
CA PHE A 131 6.83 -22.22 0.46
C PHE A 131 7.25 -21.28 1.59
N ARG A 132 6.80 -21.53 2.82
CA ARG A 132 7.00 -20.64 3.99
C ARG A 132 8.44 -20.31 4.35
N GLN A 133 9.42 -21.03 3.79
CA GLN A 133 10.87 -20.85 4.01
C GLN A 133 11.54 -19.99 2.91
N SER A 134 10.77 -19.49 1.95
CA SER A 134 11.27 -18.73 0.81
C SER A 134 10.43 -17.48 0.60
N ILE A 135 11.09 -16.35 0.38
CA ILE A 135 10.44 -15.09 0.01
C ILE A 135 10.11 -15.01 -1.50
N VAL A 136 10.68 -15.89 -2.32
CA VAL A 136 10.55 -15.84 -3.79
C VAL A 136 9.09 -15.85 -4.28
N PRO A 137 8.17 -16.69 -3.75
CA PRO A 137 6.77 -16.69 -4.17
C PRO A 137 6.08 -15.34 -3.93
N PHE A 138 6.39 -14.68 -2.80
CA PHE A 138 5.88 -13.35 -2.49
C PHE A 138 6.40 -12.33 -3.49
N ILE A 139 7.72 -12.22 -3.68
CA ILE A 139 8.33 -11.21 -4.57
C ILE A 139 7.77 -11.32 -5.99
N ILE A 140 7.75 -12.54 -6.56
CA ILE A 140 7.27 -12.74 -7.94
C ILE A 140 5.78 -12.39 -8.04
N SER A 141 4.95 -12.89 -7.13
CA SER A 141 3.50 -12.66 -7.16
C SER A 141 3.18 -11.18 -6.99
N TYR A 142 3.83 -10.52 -6.02
CA TYR A 142 3.64 -9.11 -5.75
C TYR A 142 4.08 -8.25 -6.94
N ALA A 143 5.25 -8.51 -7.52
CA ALA A 143 5.74 -7.79 -8.69
C ALA A 143 4.78 -7.91 -9.89
N LEU A 144 4.30 -9.12 -10.20
CA LEU A 144 3.34 -9.34 -11.28
C LEU A 144 2.01 -8.61 -11.03
N LEU A 145 1.52 -8.64 -9.79
CA LEU A 145 0.29 -7.94 -9.42
C LEU A 145 0.43 -6.43 -9.53
N VAL A 146 1.54 -5.86 -9.06
CA VAL A 146 1.83 -4.42 -9.17
C VAL A 146 1.97 -4.00 -10.64
N ILE A 147 2.73 -4.73 -11.45
CA ILE A 147 2.88 -4.46 -12.89
C ILE A 147 1.53 -4.50 -13.59
N GLY A 148 0.73 -5.54 -13.34
CA GLY A 148 -0.63 -5.64 -13.90
C GLY A 148 -1.50 -4.45 -13.51
N LEU A 149 -1.41 -4.01 -12.24
CA LEU A 149 -2.18 -2.88 -11.74
C LEU A 149 -1.75 -1.57 -12.40
N LEU A 150 -0.45 -1.37 -12.60
CA LEU A 150 0.10 -0.21 -13.29
C LEU A 150 -0.35 -0.16 -14.75
N VAL A 151 -0.25 -1.26 -15.49
CA VAL A 151 -0.70 -1.35 -16.89
C VAL A 151 -2.19 -1.03 -16.99
N ARG A 152 -3.01 -1.62 -16.10
CA ARG A 152 -4.45 -1.35 -16.06
C ARG A 152 -4.75 0.11 -15.73
N SER A 153 -4.08 0.67 -14.73
CA SER A 153 -4.28 2.06 -14.29
C SER A 153 -3.88 3.05 -15.38
N TYR A 154 -2.77 2.78 -16.09
CA TYR A 154 -2.34 3.58 -17.25
C TYR A 154 -3.41 3.60 -18.34
N HIS A 155 -3.96 2.44 -18.71
CA HIS A 155 -5.03 2.36 -19.70
C HIS A 155 -6.29 3.14 -19.28
N LEU A 156 -6.70 3.03 -18.02
CA LEU A 156 -7.83 3.81 -17.48
C LEU A 156 -7.57 5.32 -17.51
N MET A 157 -6.35 5.75 -17.18
CA MET A 157 -5.95 7.16 -17.21
C MET A 157 -5.97 7.71 -18.65
N THR A 158 -5.43 6.99 -19.63
CA THR A 158 -5.35 7.47 -21.01
C THR A 158 -6.70 7.48 -21.73
N THR A 159 -7.70 6.76 -21.21
CA THR A 159 -9.06 6.74 -21.78
C THR A 159 -9.83 8.03 -21.50
N HIS A 160 -9.42 8.83 -20.50
CA HIS A 160 -10.12 10.04 -20.09
C HIS A 160 -9.16 11.23 -19.92
N HIS A 161 -9.36 12.28 -20.72
CA HIS A 161 -8.49 13.47 -20.73
C HIS A 161 -8.37 14.16 -19.36
N ASP A 162 -9.47 14.27 -18.61
CA ASP A 162 -9.48 14.90 -17.28
C ASP A 162 -8.60 14.14 -16.26
N LEU A 163 -8.53 12.81 -16.37
CA LEU A 163 -7.66 12.00 -15.50
C LEU A 163 -6.20 12.21 -15.84
N LEU A 164 -5.86 12.29 -17.13
CA LEU A 164 -4.50 12.57 -17.57
C LEU A 164 -4.02 13.94 -17.05
N GLN A 165 -4.86 14.97 -17.15
CA GLN A 165 -4.54 16.31 -16.66
C GLN A 165 -4.44 16.41 -15.14
N SER A 166 -5.15 15.56 -14.39
CA SER A 166 -5.10 15.57 -12.92
C SER A 166 -3.72 15.26 -12.32
N GLN A 167 -2.85 14.59 -13.07
CA GLN A 167 -1.52 14.13 -12.66
C GLN A 167 -1.48 13.22 -11.40
N ILE A 168 -2.63 12.74 -10.90
CA ILE A 168 -2.69 11.94 -9.66
C ILE A 168 -1.92 10.64 -9.83
N LEU A 169 -2.23 9.85 -10.87
CA LEU A 169 -1.60 8.55 -11.08
C LEU A 169 -0.10 8.68 -11.34
N GLN A 170 0.32 9.68 -12.11
CA GLN A 170 1.73 9.92 -12.46
C GLN A 170 2.56 10.27 -11.23
N ARG A 171 2.04 11.13 -10.35
CA ARG A 171 2.68 11.44 -9.06
C ARG A 171 2.76 10.21 -8.16
N GLY A 172 1.68 9.44 -8.07
CA GLY A 172 1.67 8.18 -7.33
C GLY A 172 2.70 7.17 -7.85
N PHE A 173 2.79 7.02 -9.17
CA PHE A 173 3.80 6.17 -9.82
C PHE A 173 5.22 6.64 -9.50
N TYR A 174 5.50 7.94 -9.62
CA TYR A 174 6.82 8.49 -9.32
C TYR A 174 7.22 8.23 -7.87
N LEU A 175 6.33 8.50 -6.91
CA LEU A 175 6.57 8.24 -5.49
C LEU A 175 6.87 6.76 -5.25
N TYR A 176 6.04 5.86 -5.78
CA TYR A 176 6.23 4.44 -5.62
C TYR A 176 7.55 3.94 -6.25
N ALA A 177 7.91 4.46 -7.43
CA ALA A 177 9.16 4.13 -8.11
C ALA A 177 10.38 4.60 -7.31
N VAL A 178 10.35 5.81 -6.75
CA VAL A 178 11.40 6.30 -5.84
C VAL A 178 11.53 5.38 -4.64
N GLY A 179 10.41 5.02 -4.00
CA GLY A 179 10.42 4.06 -2.91
C GLY A 179 11.08 2.74 -3.33
N PHE A 180 10.69 2.16 -4.46
CA PHE A 180 11.22 0.88 -4.92
C PHE A 180 12.72 0.95 -5.16
N ILE A 181 13.23 2.05 -5.72
CA ILE A 181 14.66 2.27 -5.88
C ILE A 181 15.36 2.31 -4.52
N LEU A 182 14.81 3.02 -3.53
CA LEU A 182 15.37 3.06 -2.17
C LEU A 182 15.41 1.67 -1.54
N TRP A 183 14.34 0.88 -1.71
CA TRP A 183 14.27 -0.51 -1.27
C TRP A 183 15.37 -1.37 -1.93
N VAL A 184 15.55 -1.28 -3.25
CA VAL A 184 16.62 -2.02 -3.95
C VAL A 184 18.00 -1.61 -3.43
N VAL A 185 18.25 -0.31 -3.27
CA VAL A 185 19.54 0.21 -2.79
C VAL A 185 19.83 -0.26 -1.37
N ASP A 186 18.83 -0.23 -0.48
CA ASP A 186 18.92 -0.74 0.88
C ASP A 186 19.38 -2.21 0.92
N GLN A 187 18.77 -3.04 0.07
CA GLN A 187 19.04 -4.48 0.02
C GLN A 187 20.38 -4.83 -0.62
N GLN A 188 20.78 -4.13 -1.69
CA GLN A 188 22.00 -4.46 -2.43
C GLN A 188 23.26 -3.83 -1.84
N PHE A 189 23.14 -2.67 -1.17
CA PHE A 189 24.28 -1.89 -0.69
C PHE A 189 24.24 -1.66 0.83
N CYS A 190 23.63 -2.58 1.58
CA CYS A 190 23.37 -2.42 3.01
C CYS A 190 24.60 -1.99 3.81
N SER A 191 25.76 -2.59 3.57
CA SER A 191 27.01 -2.25 4.29
C SER A 191 27.42 -0.76 4.18
N ILE A 192 26.93 -0.05 3.16
CA ILE A 192 27.21 1.36 2.90
C ILE A 192 26.04 2.25 3.35
N VAL A 193 24.80 1.85 3.07
CA VAL A 193 23.62 2.71 3.22
C VAL A 193 22.85 2.49 4.53
N LYS A 194 23.26 1.54 5.36
CA LYS A 194 22.64 1.22 6.66
C LYS A 194 22.31 2.44 7.54
N PRO A 195 23.20 3.45 7.71
CA PRO A 195 22.89 4.62 8.54
C PRO A 195 21.77 5.51 7.97
N LEU A 196 21.38 5.30 6.71
CA LEU A 196 20.35 6.09 6.03
C LEU A 196 18.94 5.50 6.21
N HIS A 197 18.82 4.26 6.72
CA HIS A 197 17.53 3.59 6.94
C HIS A 197 16.60 3.64 5.71
N LEU A 198 17.12 3.33 4.53
CA LEU A 198 16.41 3.54 3.26
C LEU A 198 15.13 2.71 3.16
N HIS A 199 15.07 1.55 3.82
CA HIS A 199 13.84 0.76 3.94
C HIS A 199 12.70 1.49 4.67
N ALA A 200 13.01 2.31 5.69
CA ALA A 200 11.99 3.14 6.34
C ALA A 200 11.40 4.17 5.37
N PHE A 201 12.23 4.74 4.49
CA PHE A 201 11.76 5.62 3.42
C PHE A 201 10.94 4.87 2.36
N TRP A 202 11.23 3.59 2.10
CA TRP A 202 10.35 2.75 1.27
C TRP A 202 8.92 2.72 1.80
N HIS A 203 8.71 2.55 3.11
CA HIS A 203 7.37 2.63 3.71
C HIS A 203 6.70 3.98 3.44
N LEU A 204 7.44 5.08 3.62
CA LEU A 204 6.95 6.43 3.35
C LEU A 204 6.52 6.59 1.89
N PHE A 205 7.37 6.25 0.94
CA PHE A 205 7.09 6.45 -0.48
C PHE A 205 6.05 5.47 -1.06
N SER A 206 6.08 4.20 -0.67
CA SER A 206 5.11 3.19 -1.12
C SER A 206 3.70 3.45 -0.58
N GLY A 207 3.59 3.90 0.68
CA GLY A 207 2.32 4.32 1.28
C GLY A 207 1.74 5.55 0.60
N ALA A 208 2.59 6.52 0.24
CA ALA A 208 2.16 7.67 -0.54
C ALA A 208 1.65 7.25 -1.91
N GLY A 209 2.42 6.42 -2.64
CA GLY A 209 2.02 5.90 -3.95
C GLY A 209 0.67 5.16 -3.90
N THR A 210 0.47 4.35 -2.86
CA THR A 210 -0.77 3.60 -2.63
C THR A 210 -1.94 4.53 -2.34
N PHE A 211 -1.75 5.55 -1.51
CA PHE A 211 -2.77 6.57 -1.25
C PHE A 211 -3.16 7.31 -2.54
N TYR A 212 -2.18 7.76 -3.32
CA TYR A 212 -2.43 8.39 -4.63
C TYR A 212 -3.18 7.47 -5.58
N TRP A 213 -2.89 6.16 -5.58
CA TRP A 213 -3.63 5.20 -6.40
C TRP A 213 -5.11 5.11 -5.98
N ILE A 214 -5.42 5.10 -4.68
CA ILE A 214 -6.80 5.10 -4.19
C ILE A 214 -7.52 6.40 -4.63
N GLN A 215 -6.84 7.55 -4.58
CA GLN A 215 -7.38 8.82 -5.06
C GLN A 215 -7.62 8.81 -6.58
N PHE A 216 -6.73 8.18 -7.34
CA PHE A 216 -6.94 7.95 -8.77
C PHE A 216 -8.19 7.11 -9.02
N ALA A 217 -8.41 6.03 -8.26
CA ALA A 217 -9.63 5.23 -8.36
C ALA A 217 -10.90 6.05 -8.06
N CYS A 218 -10.86 6.91 -7.03
CA CYS A 218 -11.93 7.88 -6.75
C CYS A 218 -12.16 8.85 -7.92
N ALA A 219 -11.09 9.44 -8.44
CA ALA A 219 -11.14 10.40 -9.54
C ALA A 219 -11.73 9.78 -10.81
N HIS A 220 -11.28 8.58 -11.16
CA HIS A 220 -11.81 7.81 -12.27
C HIS A 220 -13.33 7.62 -12.15
N GLU A 221 -13.83 7.30 -10.95
CA GLU A 221 -15.25 7.15 -10.73
C GLU A 221 -16.04 8.44 -10.95
N PHE A 222 -15.52 9.57 -10.47
CA PHE A 222 -16.18 10.87 -10.65
C PHE A 222 -16.25 11.29 -12.12
N VAL A 223 -15.20 11.00 -12.89
CA VAL A 223 -15.16 11.27 -14.33
C VAL A 223 -16.17 10.38 -15.06
N VAL A 224 -16.15 9.07 -14.81
CA VAL A 224 -17.07 8.11 -15.47
C VAL A 224 -18.54 8.40 -15.14
N THR A 225 -18.83 8.78 -13.89
CA THR A 225 -20.20 9.11 -13.45
C THR A 225 -20.63 10.55 -13.78
N LYS A 226 -19.80 11.32 -14.51
CA LYS A 226 -20.05 12.72 -14.91
C LYS A 226 -20.39 13.65 -13.72
N LYS A 227 -19.84 13.37 -12.54
CA LYS A 227 -20.05 14.20 -11.33
C LYS A 227 -19.09 15.40 -11.26
N GLY A 228 -18.16 15.50 -12.21
CA GLY A 228 -17.09 16.49 -12.25
C GLY A 228 -15.96 16.15 -11.27
N LEU A 229 -14.71 16.40 -11.66
CA LEU A 229 -13.53 16.14 -10.84
C LEU A 229 -12.99 17.46 -10.27
N SER A 230 -12.81 17.51 -8.95
CA SER A 230 -12.00 18.52 -8.27
C SER A 230 -10.98 17.80 -7.41
N VAL A 231 -9.71 18.19 -7.52
CA VAL A 231 -8.62 17.65 -6.69
C VAL A 231 -8.23 18.74 -5.69
N ARG A 232 -8.36 18.45 -4.39
CA ARG A 232 -7.96 19.36 -3.33
C ARG A 232 -6.87 18.71 -2.49
N ASN A 233 -5.87 19.47 -2.05
CA ASN A 233 -4.84 18.94 -1.17
C ASN A 233 -5.29 19.08 0.28
N ILE A 234 -5.35 17.98 1.02
CA ILE A 234 -5.49 17.99 2.47
C ILE A 234 -4.11 18.22 3.09
N ALA A 235 -4.03 19.16 4.03
CA ALA A 235 -2.78 19.57 4.69
C ALA A 235 -1.65 19.93 3.68
N ALA A 236 -2.01 20.48 2.52
CA ALA A 236 -1.10 20.87 1.42
C ALA A 236 -0.28 19.74 0.75
N VAL A 237 -0.38 18.49 1.21
CA VAL A 237 0.49 17.39 0.74
C VAL A 237 -0.28 16.23 0.10
N LEU A 238 -1.46 15.89 0.62
CA LEU A 238 -2.18 14.68 0.18
C LEU A 238 -3.36 15.05 -0.72
N PRO A 239 -3.40 14.60 -1.99
CA PRO A 239 -4.54 14.89 -2.86
C PRO A 239 -5.77 14.15 -2.34
N PHE A 240 -6.91 14.80 -2.42
CA PHE A 240 -8.20 14.19 -2.16
C PHE A 240 -9.13 14.50 -3.31
N ALA A 241 -9.56 13.47 -4.03
CA ALA A 241 -10.50 13.61 -5.13
C ALA A 241 -11.90 13.89 -4.54
N THR A 242 -12.54 14.94 -5.04
CA THR A 242 -13.88 15.38 -4.65
C THR A 242 -14.68 15.83 -5.88
N THR A 243 -15.98 16.03 -5.74
CA THR A 243 -16.85 16.54 -6.82
C THR A 243 -16.71 18.06 -6.94
N SER A 244 -16.94 18.64 -8.12
CA SER A 244 -16.74 20.08 -8.35
C SER A 244 -17.71 20.99 -7.60
N LYS A 245 -18.74 20.44 -6.94
CA LYS A 245 -19.88 21.20 -6.42
C LYS A 245 -19.74 21.72 -4.98
N LYS A 246 -18.67 21.44 -4.23
CA LYS A 246 -18.65 21.82 -2.80
C LYS A 246 -17.31 22.32 -2.25
N PRO A 247 -17.30 23.40 -1.45
CA PRO A 247 -16.25 23.67 -0.47
C PRO A 247 -16.35 22.69 0.70
N LEU A 248 -15.22 22.13 1.14
CA LEU A 248 -15.10 21.50 2.46
C LEU A 248 -14.47 22.57 3.35
N ASP A 249 -15.25 23.07 4.31
CA ASP A 249 -14.76 23.87 5.42
C ASP A 249 -14.05 22.98 6.45
#